data_AF-A0A7G2CMH9-F1
#
_entry.id   AF-A0A7G2CMH9-F1
#
_cell.length_a   1.000
_cell.length_b   1.000
_cell.length_c   1.000
_cell.angle_alpha   90.00
_cell.angle_beta   90.00
_cell.angle_gamma   90.00
#
_symmetry.space_group_name_H-M   'P 1'
#
loop_
_entity.id
_entity.type
_entity.pdbx_description
1 polymer ?
#
loop_
_entity_poly.entity_id
_entity_poly.type
_entity_poly.pdbx_seq_one_letter_code
_entity_poly.pdbx_strand_id
1 'polypeptide(L)'
;MNHPDALPHRAAGGRAYEGLSNAKKIELTHFLDTQLQQGDWEKNLDSAIDAIIARRAQTGESLELGSIVEEALPVGKGSVPPSVREELLRKIIGAIEEEC
;
A
#
# COMPACT_ATOMS: atom_id res chain seq x y z
N MET A 1 16.00 -14.83 -28.98
CA MET A 1 16.24 -13.75 -28.00
C MET A 1 15.02 -13.72 -27.09
N ASN A 2 15.03 -14.51 -26.02
CA ASN A 2 13.95 -14.57 -25.04
C ASN A 2 14.50 -14.02 -23.73
N HIS A 3 13.84 -13.00 -23.18
CA HIS A 3 14.08 -12.47 -21.85
C HIS A 3 13.04 -13.09 -20.91
N PRO A 4 13.42 -13.95 -19.95
CA PRO A 4 12.52 -14.42 -18.92
C PRO A 4 12.99 -13.89 -17.56
N ASP A 5 12.74 -12.62 -17.24
CA ASP A 5 12.99 -12.08 -15.90
C ASP A 5 11.90 -11.08 -15.50
N ALA A 6 10.65 -11.56 -15.48
CA ALA A 6 9.56 -10.88 -14.77
C ALA A 6 9.55 -11.37 -13.30
N LEU A 7 10.49 -10.82 -12.51
CA LEU A 7 10.52 -10.63 -11.05
C LEU A 7 9.73 -11.63 -10.15
N PRO A 8 10.37 -12.68 -9.59
CA PRO A 8 9.80 -13.51 -8.53
C PRO A 8 9.66 -12.80 -7.16
N HIS A 9 10.15 -11.56 -7.03
CA HIS A 9 10.23 -10.85 -5.75
C HIS A 9 8.88 -10.32 -5.22
N ARG A 10 7.93 -9.97 -6.11
CA ARG A 10 6.62 -9.41 -5.69
C ARG A 10 5.78 -10.39 -4.87
N ALA A 11 5.94 -11.69 -5.12
CA ALA A 11 5.20 -12.74 -4.44
C ALA A 11 5.88 -13.22 -3.15
N ALA A 12 7.18 -12.94 -2.95
CA ALA A 12 7.93 -13.39 -1.78
C ALA A 12 7.51 -12.65 -0.51
N GLY A 13 7.39 -11.32 -0.57
CA GLY A 13 6.95 -10.50 0.57
C GLY A 13 5.50 -10.77 0.98
N GLY A 14 4.61 -10.97 0.02
CA GLY A 14 3.20 -11.31 0.28
C GLY A 14 3.06 -12.65 1.00
N ARG A 15 3.73 -13.70 0.51
CA ARG A 15 3.71 -15.03 1.16
C ARG A 15 4.31 -15.01 2.56
N ALA A 16 5.36 -14.23 2.78
CA ALA A 16 5.99 -14.12 4.08
C ALA A 16 5.06 -13.42 5.09
N TYR A 17 4.38 -12.34 4.68
CA TYR A 17 3.34 -11.71 5.50
C TYR A 17 2.17 -12.66 5.77
N GLU A 18 1.72 -13.44 4.79
CA GLU A 18 0.63 -14.42 4.96
C GLU A 18 0.96 -15.49 5.99
N GLY A 19 2.23 -15.89 6.10
CA GLY A 19 2.71 -16.85 7.09
C GLY A 19 2.70 -16.35 8.54
N LEU A 20 2.67 -15.03 8.76
CA LEU A 20 2.69 -14.46 10.11
C LEU A 20 1.40 -14.73 10.88
N SER A 21 1.52 -14.82 12.21
CA SER A 21 0.37 -14.88 13.11
C SER A 21 -0.53 -13.64 12.98
N ASN A 22 -1.81 -13.79 13.33
CA ASN A 22 -2.74 -12.66 13.33
C ASN A 22 -2.30 -11.55 14.29
N ALA A 23 -1.64 -11.88 15.39
CA ALA A 23 -1.10 -10.90 16.33
C ALA A 23 -0.05 -10.00 15.66
N LYS A 24 0.93 -10.59 14.95
CA LYS A 24 1.95 -9.84 14.21
C LYS A 24 1.36 -9.03 13.07
N LYS A 25 0.38 -9.57 12.35
CA LYS A 25 -0.34 -8.82 11.31
C LYS A 25 -1.01 -7.57 11.88
N ILE A 26 -1.68 -7.69 13.04
CA ILE A 26 -2.33 -6.56 13.73
C ILE A 26 -1.29 -5.52 14.17
N GLU A 27 -0.17 -5.94 14.75
CA GLU A 27 0.92 -5.03 15.15
C GLU A 27 1.48 -4.25 13.95
N LEU A 28 1.74 -4.93 12.83
CA LEU A 28 2.24 -4.30 11.60
C LEU A 28 1.22 -3.34 10.99
N THR A 29 -0.06 -3.70 10.98
CA THR A 29 -1.15 -2.82 10.53
C THR A 29 -1.27 -1.58 11.41
N HIS A 30 -1.22 -1.74 12.74
CA HIS A 30 -1.29 -0.63 13.68
C HIS A 30 -0.08 0.32 13.53
N PHE A 31 1.12 -0.23 13.35
CA PHE A 31 2.31 0.55 13.04
C PHE A 31 2.12 1.37 11.76
N LEU A 32 1.67 0.74 10.67
CA LEU A 32 1.46 1.42 9.40
C LEU A 32 0.43 2.55 9.54
N ASP A 33 -0.72 2.28 10.16
CA ASP A 33 -1.77 3.28 10.38
C ASP A 33 -1.26 4.49 11.17
N THR A 34 -0.56 4.24 12.28
CA THR A 34 0.06 5.28 13.11
C THR A 34 1.04 6.14 12.30
N GLN A 35 1.90 5.52 11.50
CA GLN A 35 2.89 6.24 10.70
C GLN A 35 2.26 7.06 9.57
N LEU A 36 1.17 6.57 8.96
CA LEU A 36 0.48 7.28 7.89
C LEU A 36 -0.33 8.47 8.42
N GLN A 37 -0.94 8.34 9.60
CA GLN A 37 -1.68 9.42 10.28
C GLN A 37 -0.79 10.58 10.75
N GLN A 38 0.46 10.29 11.11
CA GLN A 38 1.42 11.33 11.52
C GLN A 38 1.97 12.15 10.34
N GLY A 39 1.81 11.66 9.11
CA GLY A 39 2.30 12.32 7.90
C GLY A 39 1.18 12.98 7.08
N ASP A 40 1.55 13.44 5.89
CA ASP A 40 0.58 14.00 4.93
C ASP A 40 0.03 12.93 3.96
N TRP A 41 0.22 11.64 4.25
CA TRP A 41 -0.20 10.57 3.35
C TRP A 41 -1.71 10.60 3.09
N GLU A 42 -2.51 10.72 4.14
CA GLU A 42 -3.97 10.78 4.06
C GLU A 42 -4.42 12.01 3.26
N LYS A 43 -3.91 13.19 3.59
CA LYS A 43 -4.21 14.43 2.85
C LYS A 43 -3.83 14.34 1.37
N ASN A 44 -2.70 13.72 1.05
CA ASN A 44 -2.25 13.53 -0.32
C ASN A 44 -3.16 12.56 -1.08
N LEU A 45 -3.65 11.51 -0.41
CA LEU A 45 -4.60 10.57 -0.99
C LEU A 45 -5.97 11.23 -1.19
N ASP A 46 -6.47 11.98 -0.22
CA ASP A 46 -7.72 12.72 -0.32
C ASP A 46 -7.69 13.73 -1.47
N SER A 47 -6.61 14.52 -1.56
CA SER A 47 -6.42 15.48 -2.66
C SER A 47 -6.40 14.79 -4.03
N ALA A 48 -5.84 13.58 -4.11
CA ALA A 48 -5.83 12.79 -5.34
C ALA A 48 -7.23 12.24 -5.67
N ILE A 49 -7.98 11.78 -4.67
CA ILE A 49 -9.36 11.31 -4.84
C ILE A 49 -10.25 12.46 -5.31
N ASP A 50 -10.14 13.64 -4.72
CA ASP A 50 -10.88 14.83 -5.13
C ASP A 50 -10.57 15.21 -6.58
N ALA A 51 -9.30 15.16 -6.98
CA ALA A 51 -8.90 15.41 -8.36
C ALA A 51 -9.47 14.37 -9.33
N ILE A 52 -9.50 13.08 -8.95
CA ILE A 52 -10.11 12.00 -9.74
C ILE A 52 -11.61 12.24 -9.90
N ILE A 53 -12.32 12.53 -8.82
CA ILE A 53 -13.76 12.79 -8.83
C ILE A 53 -14.07 14.01 -9.69
N ALA A 54 -13.36 15.12 -9.49
CA ALA A 54 -13.55 16.34 -10.26
C ALA A 54 -13.30 16.14 -11.75
N ARG A 55 -12.24 15.39 -12.12
CA ARG A 55 -11.94 15.02 -13.51
C ARG A 55 -13.08 14.19 -14.11
N ARG A 56 -13.50 13.13 -13.43
CA ARG A 56 -14.55 12.21 -13.92
C ARG A 56 -15.90 12.88 -14.06
N ALA A 57 -16.25 13.78 -13.14
CA ALA A 57 -17.48 14.58 -13.23
C ALA A 57 -17.49 15.50 -14.46
N GLN A 58 -16.34 16.03 -14.86
CA GLN A 58 -16.21 16.88 -16.07
C GLN A 58 -16.24 16.07 -17.37
N THR A 59 -15.70 14.85 -17.36
CA THR A 59 -15.62 13.99 -18.56
C THR A 59 -16.82 13.06 -18.74
N GLY A 60 -17.72 12.98 -17.75
CA GLY A 60 -18.87 12.07 -17.76
C GLY A 60 -18.48 10.61 -17.49
N GLU A 61 -17.30 10.37 -16.90
CA GLU A 61 -16.87 9.05 -16.45
C GLU A 61 -17.65 8.59 -15.21
N SER A 62 -17.68 7.27 -14.97
CA SER A 62 -18.37 6.67 -13.82
C SER A 62 -17.81 7.19 -12.49
N LEU A 63 -18.69 7.59 -11.58
CA LEU A 63 -18.38 7.94 -10.18
C LEU A 63 -18.64 6.76 -9.22
N GLU A 64 -18.70 5.55 -9.75
CA GLU A 64 -18.82 4.34 -8.95
C GLU A 64 -17.58 4.18 -8.05
N LEU A 65 -17.83 3.84 -6.77
CA LEU A 65 -16.81 3.85 -5.73
C LEU A 65 -15.65 2.90 -6.04
N GLY A 66 -15.92 1.68 -6.50
CA GLY A 66 -14.89 0.71 -6.86
C GLY A 66 -13.97 1.25 -7.93
N SER A 67 -14.53 1.84 -8.97
CA SER A 67 -13.78 2.46 -10.07
C SER A 67 -12.90 3.65 -9.63
N ILE A 68 -13.35 4.44 -8.64
CA ILE A 68 -12.55 5.53 -8.06
C ILE A 68 -11.41 4.95 -7.21
N VAL A 69 -11.71 3.95 -6.38
CA VAL A 69 -10.72 3.28 -5.52
C VAL A 69 -9.64 2.61 -6.36
N GLU A 70 -10.00 1.93 -7.46
CA GLU A 70 -9.04 1.31 -8.38
C GLU A 70 -8.06 2.33 -9.00
N GLU A 71 -8.53 3.54 -9.31
CA GLU A 71 -7.69 4.62 -9.83
C GLU A 71 -6.84 5.29 -8.74
N ALA A 72 -7.36 5.42 -7.52
CA ALA A 72 -6.66 6.04 -6.40
C ALA A 72 -5.62 5.11 -5.75
N LEU A 73 -5.81 3.78 -5.83
CA LEU A 73 -4.97 2.80 -5.13
C LEU A 73 -3.47 2.87 -5.51
N PRO A 74 -3.06 3.02 -6.78
CA PRO A 74 -1.67 3.23 -7.14
C PRO A 74 -1.08 4.51 -6.54
N VAL A 75 -1.88 5.58 -6.46
CA VAL A 75 -1.47 6.86 -5.86
C VAL A 75 -1.22 6.67 -4.36
N GLY A 76 -2.17 6.06 -3.64
CA GLY A 76 -2.01 5.75 -2.22
C GLY A 76 -0.80 4.86 -1.94
N LYS A 77 -0.52 3.85 -2.76
CA LYS A 77 0.68 3.02 -2.63
C LYS A 77 1.97 3.78 -2.94
N GLY A 78 1.94 4.65 -3.93
CA GLY A 78 3.09 5.45 -4.37
C GLY A 78 3.43 6.59 -3.42
N SER A 79 2.44 7.13 -2.71
CA SER A 79 2.60 8.25 -1.78
C SER A 79 3.08 7.83 -0.39
N VAL A 80 3.13 6.52 -0.08
CA VAL A 80 3.70 6.04 1.19
C VAL A 80 5.15 6.52 1.31
N PRO A 81 5.51 7.24 2.39
CA PRO A 81 6.88 7.76 2.54
C PRO A 81 7.92 6.63 2.46
N PRO A 82 9.08 6.84 1.81
CA PRO A 82 10.14 5.84 1.73
C PRO A 82 10.57 5.31 3.10
N SER A 83 10.73 6.20 4.08
CA SER A 83 11.08 5.85 5.46
C SER A 83 10.08 4.90 6.13
N VAL A 84 8.77 5.12 5.90
CA VAL A 84 7.72 4.26 6.43
C VAL A 84 7.75 2.88 5.76
N ARG A 85 7.99 2.81 4.45
CA ARG A 85 8.13 1.52 3.73
C ARG A 85 9.34 0.72 4.20
N GLU A 86 10.47 1.38 4.39
CA GLU A 86 11.71 0.76 4.86
C GLU A 86 11.56 0.23 6.29
N GLU A 87 10.97 1.02 7.18
CA GLU A 87 10.71 0.59 8.56
C GLU A 87 9.71 -0.56 8.62
N LEU A 88 8.63 -0.50 7.83
CA LEU A 88 7.66 -1.60 7.73
C LEU A 88 8.34 -2.88 7.25
N LEU A 89 9.21 -2.80 6.24
CA LEU A 89 9.95 -3.96 5.75
C LEU A 89 10.86 -4.55 6.84
N ARG A 90 11.57 -3.71 7.60
CA ARG A 90 12.41 -4.17 8.71
C ARG A 90 11.59 -4.89 9.77
N LYS A 91 10.42 -4.37 10.13
CA LYS A 91 9.50 -4.99 11.10
C LYS A 91 8.93 -6.32 10.59
N ILE A 92 8.60 -6.42 9.31
CA ILE A 92 8.18 -7.68 8.69
C ILE A 92 9.29 -8.72 8.77
N ILE A 93 10.52 -8.36 8.43
CA ILE A 93 11.68 -9.27 8.51
C ILE A 93 11.88 -9.75 9.96
N GLY A 94 11.88 -8.84 10.93
CA GLY A 94 12.00 -9.21 12.34
C GLY A 94 10.87 -10.12 12.81
N ALA A 95 9.63 -9.86 12.40
CA ALA A 95 8.49 -10.73 12.74
C ALA A 95 8.62 -12.14 12.14
N ILE A 96 9.18 -12.25 10.93
CA ILE A 96 9.45 -13.55 10.31
C ILE A 96 10.53 -14.30 11.09
N GLU A 97 11.61 -13.62 11.50
CA GLU A 97 12.69 -14.20 12.30
C GLU A 97 12.23 -14.62 13.71
N GLU A 98 11.24 -13.95 14.29
CA GLU A 98 10.68 -14.31 15.61
C GLU A 98 9.74 -15.52 15.56
N GLU A 99 9.07 -15.77 14.43
CA GLU A 99 8.08 -16.84 14.26
C GLU A 99 8.58 -18.06 13.48
N CYS A 100 9.81 -18.02 12.93
CA CYS A 100 10.47 -19.14 12.23
C CYS A 100 11.51 -19.84 13.12
#